data_AF-A0A4Y9YQM4-F1
#
_entry.id   AF-A0A4Y9YQM4-F1
#
_cell.length_a   1.000
_cell.length_b   1.000
_cell.length_c   1.000
_cell.angle_alpha   90.00
_cell.angle_beta   90.00
_cell.angle_gamma   90.00
#
_symmetry.space_group_name_H-M   'P 1'
#
loop_
_entity.id
_entity.type
_entity.pdbx_description
1 polymer ?
#
loop_
_entity_poly.entity_id
_entity_poly.type
_entity_poly.pdbx_seq_one_letter_code
_entity_poly.pdbx_strand_id
1 'polypeptide(L)'
;AQWEQLSPDEQLAVHQQLEEVQKKDWNSLSVDEKKAAYYVAFGPHGPRRPDNPPGTGPKIFLATVAGIAVAGVLFAAIRSQAPPPPKTISKEWEEASNQRALEQKANPITGISSEGYSGKGFVTHK
;
A
#
# COMPACT_ATOMS: atom_id res chain seq x y z
N ALA A 1 21.53 -5.23 18.46
CA ALA A 1 22.09 -5.97 19.61
C ALA A 1 23.02 -7.03 19.06
N GLN A 2 24.14 -7.29 19.72
CA GLN A 2 25.18 -8.18 19.20
C GLN A 2 24.72 -9.65 19.11
N TRP A 3 23.71 -10.03 19.89
CA TRP A 3 23.12 -11.37 19.93
C TRP A 3 22.80 -11.97 18.55
N GLU A 4 22.14 -11.22 17.65
CA GLU A 4 21.79 -11.73 16.32
C GLU A 4 23.00 -11.89 15.38
N GLN A 5 24.14 -11.29 15.72
CA GLN A 5 25.38 -11.37 14.96
C GLN A 5 26.33 -12.46 15.48
N LEU A 6 26.09 -12.97 16.70
CA LEU A 6 26.82 -14.09 17.26
C LEU A 6 26.51 -15.37 16.50
N SER A 7 27.53 -16.21 16.32
CA SER A 7 27.36 -17.58 15.85
C SER A 7 26.52 -18.40 16.85
N PRO A 8 25.90 -19.51 16.41
CA PRO A 8 25.13 -20.37 17.32
C PRO A 8 25.93 -20.86 18.53
N ASP A 9 27.22 -21.17 18.33
CA ASP A 9 28.11 -21.63 19.41
C ASP A 9 28.41 -20.51 20.41
N GLU A 10 28.61 -19.27 19.93
CA GLU A 10 28.76 -18.10 20.79
C GLU A 10 27.47 -17.77 21.56
N GLN A 11 26.31 -17.87 20.91
CA GLN A 11 25.01 -17.71 21.59
C GLN A 11 24.82 -18.74 22.70
N LEU A 12 25.18 -20.00 22.44
CA LEU A 12 25.12 -21.07 23.43
C LEU A 12 26.08 -20.79 24.61
N ALA A 13 27.31 -20.39 24.32
CA ALA A 13 28.28 -20.06 25.35
C ALA A 13 27.81 -18.89 26.25
N VAL A 14 27.27 -17.82 25.65
CA VAL A 14 26.70 -16.69 26.40
C VAL A 14 25.49 -17.14 27.23
N HIS A 15 24.61 -17.98 26.66
CA HIS A 15 23.47 -18.52 27.40
C HIS A 15 23.91 -19.29 28.65
N GLN A 16 24.85 -20.22 28.51
CA GLN A 16 25.40 -20.99 29.62
C GLN A 16 26.08 -20.11 30.68
N GLN A 17 26.85 -19.10 30.25
CA GLN A 17 27.46 -18.14 31.18
C GLN A 17 26.42 -17.35 31.97
N LEU A 18 25.36 -16.89 31.30
CA LEU A 18 24.26 -16.17 31.97
C LEU A 18 23.49 -17.07 32.94
N GLU A 19 23.31 -18.36 32.64
CA GLU A 19 22.72 -19.33 33.58
C GLU A 19 23.56 -19.47 34.86
N GLU A 20 24.88 -19.61 34.74
CA GLU A 20 25.76 -19.70 35.91
C GLU A 20 25.75 -18.41 36.75
N VAL A 21 25.66 -17.25 36.09
CA VAL A 21 25.57 -15.95 36.74
C VAL A 21 24.24 -15.78 37.48
N GLN A 22 23.13 -16.27 36.92
CA GLN A 22 21.79 -16.20 37.54
C GLN A 22 21.63 -17.10 38.78
N LYS A 23 22.53 -18.07 39.00
CA LYS A 23 22.54 -18.90 40.23
C LYS A 23 23.06 -18.14 41.47
N LYS A 24 23.72 -17.00 41.30
CA LYS A 24 24.27 -16.16 42.38
C LYS A 24 23.19 -15.27 43.01
N ASP A 25 23.52 -14.52 44.07
CA ASP A 25 22.63 -13.50 44.62
C ASP A 25 22.34 -12.38 43.60
N TRP A 26 21.07 -12.11 43.34
CA TRP A 26 20.65 -11.16 42.31
C TRP A 26 20.92 -9.70 42.67
N ASN A 27 21.19 -9.40 43.94
CA ASN A 27 21.65 -8.08 44.36
C ASN A 27 23.11 -7.82 43.96
N SER A 28 23.88 -8.87 43.73
CA SER A 28 25.29 -8.77 43.31
C SER A 28 25.49 -8.66 41.79
N LEU A 29 24.45 -8.94 41.01
CA LEU A 29 24.46 -8.84 39.55
C LEU A 29 24.59 -7.37 39.10
N SER A 30 25.49 -7.13 38.16
CA SER A 30 25.60 -5.84 37.47
C SER A 30 24.35 -5.53 36.64
N VAL A 31 24.14 -4.25 36.34
CA VAL A 31 23.02 -3.81 35.50
C VAL A 31 23.11 -4.41 34.09
N ASP A 32 24.33 -4.60 33.57
CA ASP A 32 24.54 -5.13 32.23
C ASP A 32 24.26 -6.63 32.15
N GLU A 33 24.61 -7.41 33.17
CA GLU A 33 24.22 -8.82 33.27
C GLU A 33 22.69 -8.98 33.33
N LYS A 34 22.01 -8.11 34.08
CA LYS A 34 20.53 -8.09 34.14
C LYS A 34 19.91 -7.78 32.78
N LYS A 35 20.44 -6.78 32.07
CA LYS A 35 19.98 -6.42 30.72
C LYS A 35 20.26 -7.54 29.71
N ALA A 36 21.43 -8.17 29.78
CA ALA A 36 21.81 -9.28 28.91
C ALA A 36 20.89 -10.49 29.15
N ALA A 37 20.68 -10.89 30.40
CA ALA A 37 19.74 -11.96 30.76
C ALA A 37 18.33 -11.68 30.24
N TYR A 38 17.82 -10.45 30.44
CA TYR A 38 16.51 -10.07 29.94
C TYR A 38 16.43 -10.10 28.41
N TYR A 39 17.44 -9.57 27.72
CA TYR A 39 17.48 -9.55 26.26
C TYR A 39 17.60 -10.97 25.67
N VAL A 40 18.41 -11.85 26.25
CA VAL A 40 18.54 -13.25 25.81
C VAL A 40 17.23 -14.01 26.02
N ALA A 41 16.57 -13.84 27.16
CA ALA A 41 15.32 -14.56 27.45
C ALA A 41 14.09 -14.01 26.71
N PHE A 42 13.99 -12.69 26.55
CA PHE A 42 12.76 -12.00 26.12
C PHE A 42 12.94 -11.00 24.97
N GLY A 43 14.15 -10.86 24.44
CA GLY A 43 14.44 -9.95 23.34
C GLY A 43 13.71 -10.33 22.03
N PRO A 44 13.63 -9.38 21.07
CA PRO A 44 12.95 -9.55 19.79
C PRO A 44 13.81 -10.35 18.80
N HIS A 45 14.19 -11.58 19.17
CA HIS A 45 14.99 -12.50 18.37
C HIS A 45 14.33 -13.89 18.34
N GLY A 46 14.87 -14.78 17.51
CA GLY A 46 14.36 -16.15 17.38
C GLY A 46 12.85 -16.17 17.08
N PRO A 47 12.02 -16.87 17.88
CA PRO A 47 10.56 -16.90 17.72
C PRO A 47 9.85 -15.56 17.95
N ARG A 48 10.50 -14.58 18.59
CA ARG A 48 9.94 -13.24 18.87
C ARG A 48 10.45 -12.16 17.91
N ARG A 49 11.11 -12.57 16.82
CA ARG A 49 11.54 -11.61 15.79
C ARG A 49 10.30 -10.90 15.22
N PRO A 50 10.29 -9.55 15.12
CA PRO A 50 9.17 -8.83 14.55
C PRO A 50 8.95 -9.20 13.10
N ASP A 51 7.69 -9.45 12.70
CA ASP A 51 7.33 -9.69 11.29
C ASP A 51 7.66 -8.49 10.40
N ASN A 52 7.59 -7.29 10.97
CA ASN A 52 7.88 -6.03 10.29
C ASN A 52 9.09 -5.35 10.94
N PRO A 53 10.32 -5.75 10.57
CA PRO A 53 11.51 -5.08 11.08
C PRO A 53 11.56 -3.60 10.67
N PRO A 54 12.36 -2.77 11.35
CA PRO A 54 12.52 -1.37 11.01
C PRO A 54 12.87 -1.17 9.52
N GLY A 55 12.15 -0.26 8.86
CA GLY A 55 12.32 0.03 7.44
C GLY A 55 11.42 -0.78 6.49
N THR A 56 10.65 -1.76 6.98
CA THR A 56 9.70 -2.52 6.14
C THR A 56 8.58 -1.63 5.59
N GLY A 57 8.00 -0.73 6.41
CA GLY A 57 6.91 0.16 5.97
C GLY A 57 7.27 1.02 4.74
N PRO A 58 8.35 1.82 4.78
CA PRO A 58 8.80 2.60 3.62
C PRO A 58 9.13 1.74 2.40
N LYS A 59 9.73 0.56 2.58
CA LYS A 59 10.01 -0.38 1.47
C LYS A 59 8.73 -0.85 0.78
N ILE A 60 7.73 -1.28 1.54
CA ILE A 60 6.44 -1.74 1.00
C ILE A 60 5.72 -0.59 0.28
N PHE A 61 5.68 0.58 0.90
CA PHE A 61 5.05 1.76 0.30
C PHE A 61 5.68 2.11 -1.05
N LEU A 62 7.01 2.24 -1.09
CA LEU A 62 7.75 2.56 -2.31
C LEU A 62 7.57 1.49 -3.39
N ALA A 63 7.62 0.20 -3.02
CA ALA A 63 7.40 -0.89 -3.96
C ALA A 63 5.98 -0.87 -4.55
N THR A 64 4.98 -0.56 -3.73
CA THR A 64 3.57 -0.47 -4.16
C THR A 64 3.37 0.70 -5.12
N VAL A 65 3.88 1.89 -4.77
CA VAL A 65 3.82 3.08 -5.64
C VAL A 65 4.55 2.83 -6.95
N ALA A 66 5.73 2.21 -6.90
CA ALA A 66 6.48 1.83 -8.10
C ALA A 66 5.67 0.88 -8.99
N GLY A 67 5.00 -0.13 -8.40
CA GLY A 67 4.13 -1.05 -9.14
C GLY A 67 2.97 -0.34 -9.85
N ILE A 68 2.29 0.59 -9.16
CA ILE A 68 1.22 1.41 -9.76
C ILE A 68 1.78 2.28 -10.89
N ALA A 69 2.94 2.90 -10.70
CA ALA A 69 3.57 3.73 -11.71
C ALA A 69 3.94 2.92 -12.96
N VAL A 70 4.53 1.74 -12.80
CA VAL A 70 4.85 0.82 -13.90
C VAL A 70 3.59 0.41 -14.64
N ALA A 71 2.52 0.05 -13.93
CA ALA A 71 1.24 -0.28 -14.54
C ALA A 71 0.66 0.90 -15.35
N GLY A 72 0.73 2.12 -14.82
CA GLY A 72 0.31 3.33 -15.52
C GLY A 72 1.11 3.62 -16.79
N VAL A 73 2.44 3.47 -16.74
CA VAL A 73 3.32 3.63 -17.92
C VAL A 73 3.01 2.58 -18.98
N LEU A 74 2.88 1.31 -18.58
CA LEU A 74 2.53 0.22 -19.50
C LEU A 74 1.17 0.48 -20.16
N PHE A 75 0.16 0.85 -19.38
CA PHE A 75 -1.15 1.19 -19.91
C PHE A 75 -1.08 2.34 -20.92
N ALA A 76 -0.38 3.43 -20.58
CA ALA A 76 -0.23 4.58 -21.46
C ALA A 76 0.51 4.22 -22.77
N ALA A 77 1.56 3.40 -22.70
CA ALA A 77 2.33 2.95 -23.86
C ALA A 77 1.52 2.03 -24.79
N ILE A 78 0.65 1.19 -24.25
CA ILE A 78 -0.26 0.37 -25.04
C ILE A 78 -1.36 1.27 -25.64
N ARG A 79 -1.94 2.16 -24.83
CA ARG A 79 -3.07 3.01 -25.24
C ARG A 79 -2.68 4.04 -26.29
N SER A 80 -1.44 4.52 -26.31
CA SER A 80 -0.93 5.46 -27.32
C SER A 80 -0.85 4.88 -28.72
N GLN A 81 -0.81 3.54 -28.84
CA GLN A 81 -0.79 2.83 -30.12
C GLN A 81 -2.18 2.42 -30.60
N ALA A 82 -3.24 2.72 -29.85
CA ALA A 82 -4.60 2.38 -30.23
C ALA A 82 -5.15 3.33 -31.33
N PRO A 83 -6.07 2.86 -32.18
CA PRO A 83 -6.73 3.69 -33.19
C PRO A 83 -7.41 4.95 -32.60
N PRO A 84 -7.65 5.98 -33.43
CA PRO A 84 -8.41 7.15 -33.00
C PRO A 84 -9.81 6.76 -32.52
N PRO A 85 -10.40 7.53 -31.58
CA PRO A 85 -11.74 7.26 -31.08
C PRO A 85 -12.79 7.36 -32.21
N PRO A 86 -13.94 6.67 -32.10
CA PRO A 86 -15.05 6.82 -33.02
C PRO A 86 -15.50 8.28 -33.13
N LYS A 87 -15.99 8.68 -34.31
CA LYS A 87 -16.51 10.04 -34.57
C LYS A 87 -17.65 10.45 -33.63
N THR A 88 -18.36 9.46 -33.07
CA THR A 88 -19.46 9.64 -32.12
C THR A 88 -19.00 10.05 -30.72
N ILE A 89 -17.69 9.98 -30.43
CA ILE A 89 -17.10 10.49 -29.18
C ILE A 89 -16.55 11.88 -29.48
N SER A 90 -17.46 12.82 -29.70
CA SER A 90 -17.16 14.24 -29.94
C SER A 90 -18.28 15.10 -29.39
N LYS A 91 -17.94 16.32 -28.96
CA LYS A 91 -18.92 17.27 -28.41
C LYS A 91 -20.04 17.60 -29.39
N GLU A 92 -19.72 17.76 -30.67
CA GLU A 92 -20.70 17.99 -31.74
C GLU A 92 -21.73 16.85 -31.82
N TRP A 93 -21.25 15.60 -31.80
CA TRP A 93 -22.14 14.43 -31.85
C TRP A 93 -23.01 14.32 -30.60
N GLU A 94 -22.46 14.63 -29.43
CA GLU A 94 -23.20 14.66 -28.16
C GLU A 94 -24.31 15.72 -28.17
N GLU A 95 -24.01 16.93 -28.66
CA GLU A 95 -24.98 18.03 -28.80
C GLU A 95 -26.08 17.69 -29.83
N ALA A 96 -25.71 17.11 -30.97
CA ALA A 96 -26.68 16.63 -31.96
C ALA A 96 -27.55 15.48 -31.40
N SER A 97 -26.99 14.62 -30.54
CA SER A 97 -27.73 13.57 -29.84
C SER A 97 -28.74 14.16 -28.86
N ASN A 98 -28.39 15.25 -28.17
CA ASN A 98 -29.33 15.99 -27.33
C ASN A 98 -30.50 16.57 -28.13
N GLN A 99 -30.21 17.19 -29.29
CA GLN A 99 -31.26 17.74 -30.16
C GLN A 99 -32.25 16.65 -30.60
N ARG A 100 -31.75 15.50 -31.07
CA ARG A 100 -32.59 14.36 -31.43
C ARG A 100 -33.40 13.83 -30.25
N ALA A 101 -32.82 13.78 -29.06
CA ALA A 101 -33.54 13.33 -27.87
C ALA A 101 -34.69 14.26 -27.49
N LEU A 102 -34.50 15.57 -27.63
CA LEU A 102 -35.56 16.56 -27.45
C LEU A 102 -36.66 16.41 -28.51
N GLU A 103 -36.29 16.25 -29.78
CA GLU A 103 -37.24 16.00 -30.88
C GLU A 103 -38.11 14.75 -30.62
N GLN A 104 -37.49 13.69 -30.09
CA GLN A 104 -38.15 12.42 -29.77
C GLN A 104 -38.84 12.41 -28.40
N LYS A 105 -38.77 13.51 -27.63
CA LYS A 105 -39.29 13.60 -26.25
C LYS A 105 -38.75 12.50 -25.33
N ALA A 106 -37.46 12.18 -25.46
CA ALA A 106 -36.81 11.14 -24.69
C ALA A 106 -36.76 11.51 -23.19
N ASN A 107 -37.13 10.57 -22.32
CA ASN A 107 -37.15 10.74 -20.86
C ASN A 107 -37.90 12.00 -20.37
N PRO A 108 -39.21 12.14 -20.66
CA PRO A 108 -39.96 13.37 -20.40
C PRO A 108 -40.31 13.60 -18.91
N ILE A 109 -40.07 12.63 -18.02
CA ILE A 109 -40.41 12.75 -16.59
C ILE A 109 -39.21 13.29 -15.78
N THR A 110 -38.00 12.81 -16.06
CA THR A 110 -36.80 13.10 -15.26
C THR A 110 -35.57 13.48 -16.08
N GLY A 111 -35.65 13.38 -17.41
CA GLY A 111 -34.49 13.50 -18.29
C GLY A 111 -34.54 14.74 -19.16
N ILE A 112 -33.81 14.67 -20.27
CA ILE A 112 -33.53 15.83 -21.12
C ILE A 112 -34.78 16.57 -21.63
N SER A 113 -35.90 15.85 -21.81
CA SER A 113 -37.17 16.43 -22.24
C SER A 113 -38.14 16.76 -21.11
N SER A 114 -37.73 16.65 -19.83
CA SER A 114 -38.60 16.98 -18.71
C SER A 114 -38.71 18.48 -18.48
N GLU A 115 -39.85 18.92 -17.95
CA GLU A 115 -40.05 20.32 -17.58
C GLU A 115 -39.03 20.75 -16.52
N GLY A 116 -38.39 21.91 -16.73
CA GLY A 116 -37.37 22.43 -15.82
C GLY A 116 -36.02 21.72 -15.86
N TYR A 117 -35.76 20.84 -16.84
CA TYR A 117 -34.45 20.20 -16.97
C TYR A 117 -33.32 21.21 -17.23
N SER A 118 -32.28 21.19 -16.42
CA SER A 118 -31.13 22.10 -16.47
C SER A 118 -29.77 21.41 -16.63
N GLY A 119 -29.77 20.09 -16.87
CA GLY A 119 -28.55 19.31 -17.06
C GLY A 119 -27.95 19.42 -18.47
N LYS A 120 -26.76 18.83 -18.65
CA LYS A 120 -26.04 18.82 -19.94
C LYS A 120 -26.53 17.76 -20.93
N GLY A 121 -27.54 16.95 -20.56
CA GLY A 121 -27.97 15.82 -21.37
C GLY A 121 -26.85 14.79 -21.55
N PHE A 122 -26.60 14.43 -22.80
CA PHE A 122 -25.55 13.49 -23.22
C PHE A 122 -24.16 14.12 -23.37
N VAL A 123 -24.00 15.43 -23.13
CA VAL A 123 -22.68 16.09 -23.26
C VAL A 123 -21.80 15.74 -22.08
N THR A 124 -20.71 15.03 -22.35
CA THR A 124 -19.72 14.60 -21.35
C THR A 124 -18.41 15.37 -21.47
N HIS A 125 -18.12 15.91 -22.65
CA HIS A 125 -16.92 16.73 -22.87
C HIS A 125 -17.03 18.06 -22.11
N LYS A 126 -15.94 18.47 -21.45
CA LYS A 126 -15.86 19.74 -20.71
C LYS A 126 -15.64 20.92 -21.64
#